data_AF-A0A1F9TFQ8-F1
#
_entry.id   AF-A0A1F9TFQ8-F1
#
_cell.length_a   1.000
_cell.length_b   1.000
_cell.length_c   1.000
_cell.angle_alpha   90.00
_cell.angle_beta   90.00
_cell.angle_gamma   90.00
#
_symmetry.space_group_name_H-M   'P 1'
#
loop_
_entity.id
_entity.type
_entity.pdbx_description
1 polymer ?
#
loop_
_entity_poly.entity_id
_entity_poly.type
_entity_poly.pdbx_seq_one_letter_code
_entity_poly.pdbx_strand_id
1 'polypeptide(L)'
;MTNNNERPFCLSKDSLDTTNSVAWFFMDAFWMLGLNTAGFFFILPTVLTGLCLLYIEKRPAVFRINLAINCWIWMNTLWMLSDALKAPGLLVYARVMFAAGVFFILAALVQAGNIRETFSHFRRFRTPRWLEN
;
A
#
# COMPACT_ATOMS: atom_id res chain seq x y z
N MET A 1 -21.89 -11.09 -10.49
CA MET A 1 -22.00 -9.88 -9.65
C MET A 1 -20.73 -9.09 -9.83
N THR A 2 -20.74 -8.14 -10.77
CA THR A 2 -19.59 -7.27 -11.06
C THR A 2 -19.38 -6.30 -9.89
N ASN A 3 -18.18 -6.29 -9.33
CA ASN A 3 -17.81 -5.42 -8.21
C ASN A 3 -17.78 -3.97 -8.73
N ASN A 4 -18.87 -3.22 -8.55
CA ASN A 4 -19.07 -1.84 -9.04
C ASN A 4 -18.14 -0.77 -8.41
N ASN A 5 -17.02 -1.17 -7.79
CA ASN A 5 -16.13 -0.27 -7.06
C ASN A 5 -14.75 -0.06 -7.73
N GLU A 6 -14.50 -0.70 -8.87
CA GLU A 6 -13.22 -0.62 -9.59
C GLU A 6 -13.38 0.30 -10.80
N ARG A 7 -12.47 1.27 -10.98
CA ARG A 7 -12.40 2.03 -12.24
C ARG A 7 -11.90 1.06 -13.33
N PRO A 8 -12.43 1.12 -14.56
CA PRO A 8 -11.92 0.30 -15.65
C PRO A 8 -10.48 0.71 -15.95
N PHE A 9 -9.52 -0.09 -15.50
CA PHE A 9 -8.12 -0.02 -15.87
C PHE A 9 -7.77 -1.30 -16.64
N CYS A 10 -6.85 -1.22 -17.60
CA CYS A 10 -6.45 -2.38 -18.40
C CYS A 10 -5.77 -3.52 -17.60
N LEU A 11 -5.40 -3.29 -16.34
CA LEU A 11 -4.65 -4.24 -15.52
C LEU A 11 -5.43 -4.60 -14.25
N SER A 12 -5.49 -5.91 -13.96
CA SER A 12 -6.08 -6.42 -12.73
C SER A 12 -5.34 -5.89 -11.50
N LYS A 13 -6.08 -5.54 -10.45
CA LYS A 13 -5.54 -5.05 -9.18
C LYS A 13 -4.46 -5.99 -8.62
N ASP A 14 -4.73 -7.29 -8.62
CA ASP A 14 -3.82 -8.31 -8.08
C ASP A 14 -2.50 -8.36 -8.86
N SER A 15 -2.56 -8.16 -10.17
CA SER A 15 -1.37 -8.08 -11.02
C SER A 15 -0.57 -6.81 -10.73
N LEU A 16 -1.24 -5.69 -10.47
CA LEU A 16 -0.57 -4.43 -10.12
C LEU A 16 0.12 -4.52 -8.77
N ASP A 17 -0.53 -5.12 -7.77
CA ASP A 17 0.01 -5.32 -6.42
C ASP A 17 1.22 -6.26 -6.45
N THR A 18 1.14 -7.35 -7.23
CA THR A 18 2.26 -8.25 -7.46
C THR A 18 3.42 -7.53 -8.15
N THR A 19 3.13 -6.73 -9.18
CA THR A 19 4.16 -5.98 -9.93
C THR A 19 4.83 -4.94 -9.04
N ASN A 20 4.05 -4.22 -8.21
CA ASN A 20 4.56 -3.26 -7.26
C ASN A 20 5.48 -3.93 -6.23
N SER A 21 5.03 -5.02 -5.63
CA SER A 21 5.80 -5.78 -4.63
C SER A 21 7.10 -6.34 -5.20
N VAL A 22 7.05 -6.90 -6.42
CA VAL A 22 8.22 -7.43 -7.12
C VAL A 22 9.19 -6.30 -7.49
N ALA A 23 8.70 -5.22 -8.10
CA ALA A 23 9.52 -4.08 -8.47
C ALA A 23 10.19 -3.45 -7.25
N TRP A 24 9.44 -3.33 -6.14
CA TRP A 24 9.95 -2.83 -4.88
C TRP A 24 11.03 -3.75 -4.29
N PHE A 25 10.81 -5.06 -4.28
CA PHE A 25 11.80 -6.03 -3.79
C PHE A 25 13.10 -5.98 -4.59
N PHE A 26 13.01 -5.96 -5.92
CA PHE A 26 14.19 -5.83 -6.78
C PHE A 26 14.90 -4.49 -6.59
N MET A 27 14.15 -3.40 -6.46
CA MET A 27 14.69 -2.07 -6.18
C MET A 27 15.58 -2.10 -4.93
N ASP A 28 15.08 -2.65 -3.83
CA ASP A 28 15.78 -2.71 -2.55
C ASP A 28 16.96 -3.70 -2.57
N ALA A 29 16.77 -4.87 -3.20
CA ALA A 29 17.83 -5.86 -3.38
C ALA A 29 19.01 -5.32 -4.19
N PHE A 30 18.75 -4.64 -5.32
CA PHE A 30 19.81 -4.03 -6.13
C PHE A 30 20.50 -2.89 -5.39
N TRP A 31 19.78 -2.12 -4.58
CA TRP A 31 20.39 -1.08 -3.74
C TRP A 31 21.32 -1.67 -2.68
N MET A 32 20.88 -2.73 -1.99
CA MET A 32 21.69 -3.43 -0.99
C MET A 32 22.95 -4.04 -1.60
N LEU A 33 22.88 -4.51 -2.85
CA LEU A 33 24.04 -5.03 -3.60
C LEU A 33 24.98 -3.93 -4.11
N GLY A 34 24.70 -2.65 -3.84
CA GLY A 34 25.47 -1.50 -4.31
C GLY A 34 25.29 -1.19 -5.80
N LEU A 35 24.31 -1.81 -6.47
CA LEU A 35 23.96 -1.57 -7.87
C LEU A 35 22.99 -0.38 -7.98
N ASN A 36 23.46 0.79 -7.55
CA ASN A 36 22.63 2.00 -7.39
C ASN A 36 21.93 2.43 -8.69
N THR A 37 22.55 2.20 -9.85
CA THR A 37 21.95 2.49 -11.18
C THR A 37 20.76 1.58 -11.50
N ALA A 38 20.85 0.29 -11.19
CA ALA A 38 19.74 -0.66 -11.38
C ALA A 38 18.58 -0.34 -10.42
N GLY A 39 18.90 -0.03 -9.15
CA GLY A 39 17.90 0.42 -8.18
C GLY A 39 17.15 1.67 -8.65
N PHE A 40 17.86 2.65 -9.23
CA PHE A 40 17.25 3.85 -9.82
C PHE A 40 16.25 3.55 -10.93
N PHE A 41 16.57 2.59 -11.80
CA PHE A 41 15.66 2.17 -12.88
C PHE A 41 14.38 1.56 -12.33
N PHE A 42 14.46 0.85 -11.20
CA PHE A 42 13.32 0.20 -10.55
C PHE A 42 12.50 1.15 -9.65
N ILE A 43 13.02 2.30 -9.25
CA ILE A 43 12.23 3.34 -8.57
C ILE A 43 11.03 3.76 -9.42
N LEU A 44 11.26 4.00 -10.72
CA LEU A 44 10.25 4.50 -11.64
C LEU A 44 9.02 3.57 -11.76
N PRO A 45 9.15 2.26 -12.06
CA PRO A 45 8.01 1.35 -12.07
C PRO A 45 7.39 1.15 -10.69
N THR A 46 8.17 1.22 -9.60
CA THR A 46 7.64 1.08 -8.22
C THR A 46 6.74 2.25 -7.83
N VAL A 47 7.18 3.48 -8.08
CA VAL A 47 6.37 4.69 -7.83
C VAL A 47 5.14 4.71 -8.73
N LEU A 48 5.30 4.37 -10.02
CA LEU A 48 4.21 4.42 -10.99
C LEU A 48 3.12 3.39 -10.67
N THR A 49 3.49 2.15 -10.35
CA THR A 49 2.54 1.11 -9.93
C THR A 49 1.87 1.46 -8.60
N GLY A 50 2.59 2.04 -7.63
CA GLY A 50 2.04 2.48 -6.35
C GLY A 50 0.99 3.60 -6.51
N LEU A 51 1.25 4.57 -7.39
CA LEU A 51 0.28 5.63 -7.72
C LEU A 51 -0.94 5.08 -8.46
N CYS A 52 -0.76 4.13 -9.38
CA CYS A 52 -1.89 3.49 -10.05
C CYS A 52 -2.77 2.70 -9.07
N LEU A 53 -2.18 2.00 -8.09
CA LEU A 53 -2.91 1.32 -7.00
C LEU A 53 -3.74 2.29 -6.16
N LEU A 54 -3.20 3.48 -5.88
CA LEU A 54 -3.93 4.54 -5.16
C LEU A 54 -5.11 5.07 -5.96
N TYR A 55 -4.98 5.16 -7.29
CA TYR A 55 -6.02 5.71 -8.17
C TYR A 55 -7.17 4.74 -8.44
N ILE A 56 -6.89 3.44 -8.54
CA ILE A 56 -7.88 2.40 -8.85
C ILE A 56 -8.82 2.16 -7.66
N GLU A 57 -8.29 2.22 -6.43
CA GLU A 57 -9.04 1.85 -5.23
C GLU A 57 -9.87 3.00 -4.66
N LYS A 58 -11.20 2.87 -4.68
CA LYS A 58 -12.12 3.87 -4.11
C LYS A 58 -12.57 3.56 -2.67
N ARG A 59 -12.33 2.35 -2.16
CA ARG A 59 -12.79 1.97 -0.82
C ARG A 59 -11.96 2.70 0.24
N PRO A 60 -12.57 3.46 1.16
CA PRO A 60 -11.83 4.32 2.09
C PRO A 60 -10.90 3.53 3.03
N ALA A 61 -11.27 2.30 3.40
CA ALA A 61 -10.43 1.44 4.23
C ALA A 61 -9.15 0.99 3.49
N VAL A 62 -9.30 0.56 2.23
CA VAL A 62 -8.17 0.08 1.41
C VAL A 62 -7.34 1.25 0.88
N PHE A 63 -7.98 2.38 0.56
CA PHE A 63 -7.31 3.61 0.15
C PHE A 63 -6.28 4.09 1.18
N ARG A 64 -6.59 4.04 2.48
CA ARG A 64 -5.64 4.41 3.54
C ARG A 64 -4.44 3.49 3.62
N ILE A 65 -4.64 2.18 3.40
CA ILE A 65 -3.56 1.20 3.32
C ILE A 65 -2.68 1.49 2.09
N ASN A 66 -3.30 1.72 0.92
CA ASN A 66 -2.58 2.08 -0.31
C ASN A 66 -1.83 3.42 -0.16
N LEU A 67 -2.37 4.36 0.61
CA LEU A 67 -1.72 5.63 0.92
C LEU A 67 -0.50 5.41 1.83
N ALA A 68 -0.61 4.54 2.84
CA ALA A 68 0.52 4.15 3.67
C ALA A 68 1.65 3.49 2.87
N ILE A 69 1.29 2.57 1.96
CA ILE A 69 2.24 1.93 1.03
C ILE A 69 2.89 2.99 0.12
N ASN A 70 2.13 3.96 -0.38
CA ASN A 70 2.72 5.06 -1.16
C ASN A 70 3.69 5.91 -0.31
N CYS A 71 3.33 6.28 0.92
CA CYS A 71 4.24 6.98 1.83
C CYS A 71 5.53 6.19 2.05
N TRP A 72 5.43 4.86 2.15
CA TRP A 72 6.60 3.98 2.24
C TRP A 72 7.45 4.03 0.96
N ILE A 73 6.84 3.86 -0.22
CA ILE A 73 7.53 3.92 -1.50
C ILE A 73 8.27 5.26 -1.65
N TRP A 74 7.61 6.37 -1.29
CA TRP A 74 8.22 7.70 -1.30
C TRP A 74 9.37 7.84 -0.29
N MET A 75 9.22 7.31 0.93
CA MET A 75 10.32 7.26 1.91
C MET A 75 11.53 6.52 1.32
N ASN A 76 11.34 5.32 0.77
CA ASN A 76 12.42 4.52 0.19
C ASN A 76 13.07 5.22 -1.01
N THR A 77 12.25 5.80 -1.90
CA THR A 77 12.74 6.57 -3.04
C THR A 77 13.57 7.77 -2.59
N LEU A 78 13.12 8.53 -1.60
CA LEU A 78 13.84 9.70 -1.06
C LEU A 78 15.11 9.28 -0.33
N TRP A 79 15.10 8.15 0.37
CA TRP A 79 16.27 7.61 1.04
C TRP A 79 17.35 7.19 0.04
N MET A 80 16.98 6.44 -1.00
CA MET A 80 17.88 6.05 -2.09
C MET A 80 18.40 7.27 -2.85
N LEU A 81 17.52 8.24 -3.15
CA LEU A 81 17.91 9.49 -3.81
C LEU A 81 18.87 10.32 -2.94
N SER A 82 18.65 10.34 -1.63
CA SER A 82 19.56 10.98 -0.66
C SER A 82 20.95 10.34 -0.66
N ASP A 83 21.01 9.02 -0.74
CA ASP A 83 22.26 8.25 -0.72
C ASP A 83 23.03 8.43 -2.04
N ALA A 84 22.36 8.35 -3.19
CA ALA A 84 22.98 8.57 -4.49
C ALA A 84 23.46 10.02 -4.72
N LEU A 85 22.66 11.02 -4.31
CA LEU A 85 23.04 12.43 -4.44
C LEU A 85 23.94 12.91 -3.28
N LYS A 86 24.23 12.06 -2.28
CA LYS A 86 24.92 12.41 -1.03
C LYS A 86 24.35 13.68 -0.37
N ALA A 87 23.04 13.86 -0.48
CA ALA A 87 22.34 15.08 -0.11
C ALA A 87 21.55 14.85 1.20
N PRO A 88 22.08 15.23 2.37
CA PRO A 88 21.47 14.91 3.67
C PRO A 88 20.08 15.54 3.87
N GLY A 89 19.74 16.58 3.11
CA GLY A 89 18.41 17.19 3.14
C GLY A 89 17.30 16.24 2.72
N LEU A 90 17.54 15.35 1.75
CA LEU A 90 16.53 14.39 1.27
C LEU A 90 16.23 13.32 2.33
N LEU A 91 17.21 12.98 3.16
CA LEU A 91 17.04 12.06 4.27
C LEU A 91 16.04 12.58 5.30
N VAL A 92 16.00 13.90 5.53
CA VAL A 92 15.00 14.52 6.41
C VAL A 92 13.60 14.32 5.85
N TYR A 93 13.40 14.54 4.55
CA TYR A 93 12.11 14.27 3.90
C TYR A 93 11.72 12.78 3.97
N ALA A 94 12.68 11.86 3.79
CA ALA A 94 12.43 10.43 3.96
C ALA A 94 11.91 10.11 5.38
N ARG A 95 12.53 10.68 6.43
CA ARG A 95 12.07 10.51 7.82
C ARG A 95 10.66 11.05 8.07
N VAL A 96 10.32 12.19 7.46
CA VAL A 96 8.96 12.75 7.55
C VAL A 96 7.95 11.82 6.87
N MET A 97 8.29 11.28 5.69
CA MET A 97 7.44 10.31 4.98
C MET A 97 7.30 8.99 5.74
N PHE A 98 8.35 8.52 6.43
CA PHE A 98 8.27 7.38 7.33
C PHE A 98 7.25 7.62 8.45
N ALA A 99 7.35 8.75 9.14
CA ALA A 99 6.43 9.10 10.21
C ALA A 99 4.97 9.20 9.72
N ALA A 100 4.76 9.78 8.53
CA ALA A 100 3.46 9.83 7.89
C ALA A 100 2.93 8.41 7.55
N GLY A 101 3.77 7.55 6.98
CA GLY A 101 3.42 6.16 6.69
C GLY A 101 3.00 5.37 7.92
N VAL A 102 3.76 5.47 9.02
CA VAL A 102 3.42 4.85 10.31
C VAL A 102 2.09 5.38 10.83
N PHE A 103 1.85 6.69 10.76
CA PHE A 103 0.59 7.29 11.16
C PHE A 103 -0.60 6.70 10.36
N PHE A 104 -0.46 6.55 9.05
CA PHE A 104 -1.51 5.95 8.22
C PHE A 104 -1.74 4.45 8.51
N ILE A 105 -0.68 3.68 8.78
CA ILE A 105 -0.80 2.27 9.20
C ILE A 105 -1.56 2.19 10.53
N LEU A 106 -1.17 3.00 11.52
CA LEU A 106 -1.85 3.03 12.82
C LEU A 106 -3.32 3.44 12.68
N ALA A 107 -3.61 4.45 11.87
CA ALA A 107 -4.99 4.87 11.59
C ALA A 107 -5.79 3.77 10.87
N ALA A 108 -5.17 3.02 9.96
CA ALA A 108 -5.79 1.88 9.29
C ALA A 108 -6.05 0.73 10.27
N LEU A 109 -5.11 0.43 11.18
CA LEU A 109 -5.26 -0.60 12.21
C LEU A 109 -6.38 -0.26 13.21
N VAL A 110 -6.47 0.99 13.66
CA VAL A 110 -7.57 1.44 14.53
C VAL A 110 -8.92 1.30 13.81
N GLN A 111 -8.99 1.65 12.53
CA GLN A 111 -10.20 1.48 11.72
C GLN A 111 -10.55 -0.01 11.51
N ALA A 112 -9.55 -0.87 11.30
CA ALA A 112 -9.73 -2.31 11.14
C ALA A 112 -10.12 -3.00 12.46
N GLY A 113 -9.68 -2.50 13.61
CA GLY A 113 -10.15 -2.93 14.93
C GLY A 113 -11.68 -2.80 15.09
N ASN A 114 -12.29 -1.83 14.42
CA ASN A 114 -13.76 -1.64 14.37
C ASN A 114 -14.50 -2.66 13.46
N ILE A 115 -13.81 -3.56 12.75
CA ILE A 115 -14.46 -4.65 12.01
C ILE A 115 -15.11 -5.67 12.98
N ARG A 116 -14.63 -5.79 14.23
CA ARG A 116 -15.29 -6.59 15.26
C ARG A 116 -16.70 -6.06 15.61
N GLU A 117 -16.90 -4.74 15.60
CA GLU A 117 -18.23 -4.14 15.75
C GLU A 117 -19.10 -4.32 14.50
N THR A 118 -18.51 -4.25 13.30
CA THR A 118 -19.23 -4.48 12.04
C THR A 118 -19.69 -5.93 11.89
N PHE A 119 -18.89 -6.90 12.36
CA PHE A 119 -19.30 -8.31 12.43
C PHE A 119 -20.41 -8.58 13.45
N SER A 120 -20.59 -7.71 14.46
CA SER A 120 -21.71 -7.84 15.40
C SER A 120 -23.06 -7.59 14.72
N HIS A 121 -23.10 -6.69 13.72
CA HIS A 121 -24.27 -6.46 12.88
C HIS A 121 -24.60 -7.62 11.94
N PHE A 122 -23.60 -8.42 11.52
CA PHE A 122 -23.81 -9.59 10.67
C PHE A 122 -24.12 -10.89 11.43
N ARG A 123 -23.96 -10.93 12.75
CA ARG A 123 -24.33 -12.13 13.58
C ARG A 123 -25.84 -12.28 13.78
N ARG A 124 -26.68 -11.50 13.09
CA ARG A 124 -28.14 -11.46 13.24
C ARG A 124 -28.93 -12.33 12.25
N PHE A 125 -28.29 -13.31 11.62
CA PHE A 125 -28.95 -14.42 10.93
C PHE A 125 -28.13 -15.69 11.23
N ARG A 126 -28.63 -16.79 11.76
CA ARG A 126 -29.97 -17.36 11.73
C ARG A 126 -29.99 -18.48 12.80
N THR A 127 -30.91 -18.44 13.75
CA THR A 127 -31.24 -19.61 14.58
C THR A 127 -31.83 -20.69 13.66
N PRO A 128 -31.36 -21.95 13.68
CA PRO A 128 -32.10 -23.03 13.05
C PRO A 128 -33.37 -23.28 13.85
N ARG A 129 -34.50 -22.86 13.30
CA ARG A 129 -35.85 -23.10 13.82
C ARG A 129 -36.29 -24.53 13.47
N TRP A 130 -35.56 -25.52 14.00
CA TRP A 130 -35.78 -26.96 13.75
C TRP A 130 -36.16 -27.74 15.03
N LEU A 131 -36.75 -27.07 16.03
CA LEU A 131 -37.19 -27.69 17.29
C LEU A 131 -38.69 -27.48 17.58
N GLU A 132 -39.49 -27.16 16.56
CA GLU A 132 -40.95 -27.09 16.69
C GLU A 132 -41.58 -27.90 15.55
N ASN A 133 -41.69 -29.22 15.78
CA ASN A 133 -42.78 -30.14 15.40
C ASN A 133 -42.29 -31.58 15.39
#